data_AF-A0A8T6S7B2-F1
#
_entry.id   AF-A0A8T6S7B2-F1
#
_cell.length_a   1.000
_cell.length_b   1.000
_cell.length_c   1.000
_cell.angle_alpha   90.00
_cell.angle_beta   90.00
_cell.angle_gamma   90.00
#
_symmetry.space_group_name_H-M   'P 1'
#
loop_
_entity.id
_entity.type
_entity.pdbx_description
1 polymer ?
#
loop_
_entity_poly.entity_id
_entity_poly.type
_entity_poly.pdbx_seq_one_letter_code
_entity_poly.pdbx_strand_id
1 'polypeptide(L)' 'GDGVRAASQVVLVEEADPACKEVDRVAEVGEKIGITTRVARSPPLGVVKR' A
#
# COMPACT_ATOMS: atom_id res chain seq x y z
N GLY A 1 -1.84 14.91 -10.92
CA GLY A 1 -2.15 14.51 -9.54
C GLY A 1 -2.90 13.21 -9.61
N ASP A 2 -2.44 12.19 -8.88
CA ASP A 2 -3.11 10.89 -8.80
C ASP A 2 -4.56 11.04 -8.34
N GLY A 3 -5.48 10.52 -9.15
CA GLY A 3 -6.92 10.57 -8.87
C GLY A 3 -7.34 9.36 -8.03
N VAL A 4 -8.05 9.60 -6.93
CA VAL A 4 -8.65 8.56 -6.10
C VAL A 4 -10.15 8.51 -6.37
N ARG A 5 -10.68 7.34 -6.74
CA ARG A 5 -12.13 7.11 -6.89
C ARG A 5 -12.54 5.98 -5.95
N ALA A 6 -13.51 6.23 -5.08
CA ALA A 6 -14.05 5.24 -4.15
C ALA A 6 -15.58 5.21 -4.22
N ALA A 7 -16.18 4.03 -4.03
CA ALA A 7 -17.63 3.86 -4.00
C ALA A 7 -18.31 4.57 -2.81
N SER A 8 -17.58 4.81 -1.71
CA SER A 8 -18.04 5.57 -0.55
C SER A 8 -16.87 6.20 0.20
N GLN A 9 -17.11 7.34 0.88
CA GLN A 9 -16.11 8.00 1.74
C GLN A 9 -15.71 7.14 2.94
N VAL A 10 -16.60 6.26 3.42
CA VAL A 10 -16.31 5.33 4.53
C VAL A 10 -15.21 4.35 4.13
N VAL A 11 -15.28 3.77 2.92
CA VAL A 11 -14.28 2.84 2.38
C VAL A 11 -12.92 3.51 2.20
N LEU A 12 -12.90 4.81 1.88
CA LEU A 12 -11.65 5.55 1.82
C LEU A 12 -10.99 5.69 3.20
N VAL A 13 -11.79 5.90 4.25
CA VAL A 13 -11.31 6.02 5.63
C VAL A 13 -10.83 4.68 6.18
N GLU A 14 -11.52 3.57 5.91
CA GLU A 14 -11.10 2.24 6.40
C GLU A 14 -9.77 1.77 5.81
N GLU A 15 -9.46 2.10 4.55
CA GLU A 15 -8.17 1.77 3.95
C GLU A 15 -7.08 2.82 4.21
N ALA A 16 -7.44 4.01 4.68
CA ALA A 16 -6.49 5.00 5.18
C ALA A 16 -6.21 4.79 6.68
N ASP A 17 -6.54 3.60 7.22
CA ASP A 17 -6.33 3.28 8.61
C ASP A 17 -4.83 3.31 8.94
N PRO A 18 -4.40 4.13 9.91
CA PRO A 18 -2.99 4.26 10.29
C PRO A 18 -2.42 3.00 10.96
N ALA A 19 -3.25 1.99 11.28
CA ALA A 19 -2.79 0.68 11.73
C ALA A 19 -2.41 -0.25 10.56
N CYS A 20 -2.68 0.13 9.30
CA CYS A 20 -2.05 -0.53 8.15
C CYS A 20 -0.53 -0.39 8.24
N LYS A 21 0.17 -1.52 8.11
CA LYS A 21 1.64 -1.55 8.17
C LYS A 21 2.25 -0.79 7.00
N GLU A 22 3.36 -0.12 7.25
CA GLU A 22 4.20 0.46 6.20
C GLU A 22 4.80 -0.66 5.34
N VAL A 23 4.38 -0.73 4.08
CA VAL A 23 4.74 -1.82 3.15
C VAL A 23 6.24 -1.89 2.86
N ASP A 24 6.94 -0.75 2.85
CA ASP A 24 8.38 -0.71 2.66
C ASP A 24 9.14 -1.34 3.84
N ARG A 25 8.71 -1.05 5.08
CA ARG A 25 9.27 -1.69 6.29
C ARG A 25 9.08 -3.20 6.31
N VAL A 26 7.93 -3.69 5.85
CA VAL A 26 7.67 -5.14 5.76
C VAL A 26 8.63 -5.80 4.75
N ALA A 27 8.82 -5.17 3.59
CA ALA A 27 9.76 -5.64 2.58
C ALA A 27 11.22 -5.65 3.08
N GLU A 28 11.63 -4.61 3.81
CA GLU A 28 12.97 -4.53 4.41
C GLU A 28 13.22 -5.65 5.42
N VAL A 29 12.26 -5.91 6.32
CA VAL A 29 12.39 -6.99 7.30
C VAL A 29 12.52 -8.35 6.62
N GLY A 30 11.72 -8.61 5.58
CA GLY A 30 11.77 -9.86 4.82
C GLY A 30 13.11 -10.09 4.11
N GLU A 31 13.68 -9.03 3.53
CA GLU A 31 15.00 -9.08 2.90
C GLU A 31 16.10 -9.31 3.94
N LYS A 32 16.01 -8.63 5.09
CA LYS A 32 16.98 -8.75 6.19
C LYS A 32 17.01 -10.15 6.82
N ILE A 33 15.87 -10.84 6.87
CA ILE A 33 15.79 -12.22 7.40
C ILE A 33 15.93 -13.27 6.29
N GLY A 34 16.18 -12.86 5.04
CA GLY A 34 16.51 -13.75 3.92
C GLY A 34 15.33 -14.53 3.35
N ILE A 35 14.08 -14.12 3.61
CA ILE A 35 12.87 -14.81 3.13
C ILE A 35 12.24 -14.17 1.89
N THR A 36 12.68 -12.97 1.51
CA THR A 36 12.21 -12.27 0.30
C THR A 36 13.38 -11.60 -0.43
N THR A 37 13.26 -11.48 -1.75
CA THR A 37 14.17 -10.68 -2.58
C THR A 37 13.40 -9.51 -3.15
N ARG A 38 13.87 -8.27 -2.97
CA ARG A 38 13.21 -7.09 -3.54
C ARG A 38 13.49 -7.00 -5.04
N VAL A 39 12.44 -7.03 -5.85
CA VAL A 39 12.55 -7.03 -7.33
C VAL A 39 12.24 -5.66 -7.92
N ALA A 40 11.15 -5.03 -7.51
CA ALA A 40 10.75 -3.69 -7.96
C ALA A 40 9.82 -3.04 -6.93
N ARG A 41 9.75 -1.70 -6.93
CA ARG A 41 8.75 -0.91 -6.19
C ARG A 41 7.95 -0.08 -7.19
N SER A 42 6.66 -0.33 -7.30
CA SER A 42 5.76 0.43 -8.19
C SER A 42 5.06 1.55 -7.41
N PRO A 43 5.09 2.81 -7.90
CA PRO A 43 4.24 3.86 -7.37
C PRO A 43 2.78 3.67 -7.84
N PRO A 44 1.79 4.11 -7.06
CA PRO A 44 0.42 4.16 -7.53
C PRO A 44 0.30 5.18 -8.68
N LEU A 45 -0.50 4.84 -9.69
CA LEU A 45 -0.80 5.70 -10.85
C LEU A 45 -2.30 6.11 -10.91
N GLY A 46 -3.11 5.50 -10.06
CA GLY A 46 -4.57 5.66 -10.01
C GLY A 46 -5.19 4.55 -9.17
N VAL A 47 -6.11 4.90 -8.26
CA VAL A 47 -6.71 3.96 -7.30
C VAL A 47 -8.22 3.98 -7.46
N VAL A 48 -8.80 2.82 -7.80
CA VAL A 48 -10.25 2.62 -7.88
C VAL A 48 -10.67 1.62 -6.80
N LYS A 49 -11.49 2.08 -5.86
CA LYS A 49 -12.06 1.26 -4.78
C LYS A 49 -13.55 1.02 -5.07
N ARG A 50 -13.98 -0.25 -5.04
CA ARG A 50 -15.39 -0.63 -5.17
C ARG A 50 -16.03 -0.82 -3.80
#